data_AF-X1VRZ5-F1
#
_entry.id   AF-X1VRZ5-F1
#
_cell.length_a   1.000
_cell.length_b   1.000
_cell.length_c   1.000
_cell.angle_alpha   90.00
_cell.angle_beta   90.00
_cell.angle_gamma   90.00
#
_symmetry.space_group_name_H-M   'P 1'
#
loop_
_entity.id
_entity.type
_entity.pdbx_description
1 polymer ?
#
loop_
_entity_poly.entity_id
_entity_poly.type
_entity_poly.pdbx_seq_one_letter_code
_entity_poly.pdbx_strand_id
1 'polypeptide(L)'
;FSYLIDISLNKVVPTNPRIPYDIREIILSVLDNNRFLEVQEHYATNMVVGFGRLDGLVVGIIANQPKFLAGCLDINASMKCARFVRMCDCFNIPLITFVDV
;
A
#
# COMPACT_ATOMS: atom_id res chain seq x y z
N PHE A 1 -14.65 12.08 17.51
CA PHE A 1 -14.20 11.54 16.21
C PHE A 1 -13.80 12.71 15.33
N SER A 2 -12.52 13.07 15.37
CA SER A 2 -12.02 14.27 14.71
C SER A 2 -11.55 13.88 13.31
N TYR A 3 -12.28 14.30 12.29
CA TYR A 3 -11.86 14.27 10.88
C TYR A 3 -10.74 15.30 10.65
N LEU A 4 -9.65 15.20 11.40
CA LEU A 4 -8.48 16.03 11.14
C LEU A 4 -7.74 15.41 9.97
N ILE A 5 -7.70 16.16 8.87
CA ILE A 5 -6.85 15.88 7.72
C ILE A 5 -5.42 15.72 8.23
N ASP A 6 -4.78 14.60 7.89
CA ASP A 6 -3.37 14.41 8.20
C ASP A 6 -2.51 15.29 7.30
N ILE A 7 -2.06 16.42 7.85
CA ILE A 7 -1.25 17.41 7.13
C ILE A 7 0.14 16.85 6.78
N SER A 8 0.60 15.79 7.46
CA SER A 8 1.92 15.19 7.20
C SER A 8 1.99 14.55 5.82
N LEU A 9 0.87 14.03 5.30
CA LEU A 9 0.78 13.45 3.94
C LEU A 9 1.11 14.47 2.84
N ASN A 10 0.96 15.77 3.08
CA ASN A 10 1.37 16.80 2.12
C ASN A 10 2.89 16.89 1.93
N LYS A 11 3.68 16.23 2.78
CA LYS A 11 5.16 16.30 2.78
C LYS A 11 5.84 14.96 2.52
N VAL A 12 5.10 13.85 2.54
CA VAL A 12 5.67 12.50 2.46
C VAL A 12 6.17 12.16 1.06
N VAL A 13 5.54 12.69 0.01
CA VAL A 13 5.99 12.56 -1.38
C VAL A 13 7.01 13.67 -1.67
N PRO A 14 8.27 13.34 -2.00
CA PRO A 14 9.28 14.35 -2.29
C PRO A 14 8.93 15.17 -3.53
N THR A 15 9.24 16.47 -3.51
CA THR A 15 9.10 17.34 -4.70
C THR A 15 10.05 16.96 -5.83
N ASN A 16 11.16 16.29 -5.54
CA ASN A 16 12.06 15.74 -6.55
C ASN A 16 11.65 14.29 -6.86
N PRO A 17 11.21 13.98 -8.09
CA PRO A 17 10.70 12.66 -8.45
C PRO A 17 11.77 11.55 -8.44
N ARG A 18 13.06 11.92 -8.34
CA ARG A 18 14.15 10.94 -8.22
C ARG A 18 14.39 10.46 -6.79
N ILE A 19 13.77 11.11 -5.81
CA ILE A 19 13.93 10.73 -4.40
C ILE A 19 12.82 9.72 -4.07
N PRO A 20 13.17 8.45 -3.78
CA PRO A 20 12.18 7.47 -3.38
C PRO A 20 11.65 7.78 -1.97
N TYR A 21 10.42 7.35 -1.72
CA TYR A 21 9.80 7.34 -0.39
C TYR A 21 9.31 5.92 -0.07
N ASP A 22 8.99 5.66 1.20
CA ASP A 22 8.44 4.37 1.62
C ASP A 22 6.91 4.43 1.64
N ILE A 23 6.26 3.70 0.73
CA ILE A 23 4.78 3.68 0.65
C ILE A 23 4.13 3.18 1.94
N ARG A 24 4.85 2.43 2.78
CA ARG A 24 4.34 1.94 4.07
C ARG A 24 4.00 3.08 5.03
N GLU A 25 4.73 4.19 4.97
CA GLU A 25 4.45 5.35 5.83
C GLU A 25 3.07 5.95 5.52
N ILE A 26 2.73 6.04 4.24
CA ILE A 26 1.40 6.49 3.78
C ILE A 26 0.33 5.48 4.15
N ILE A 27 0.56 4.18 3.89
CA ILE A 27 -0.39 3.12 4.23
C ILE A 27 -0.70 3.13 5.73
N LEU A 28 0.32 3.23 6.59
CA LEU A 28 0.14 3.28 8.03
C LEU A 28 -0.65 4.52 8.46
N SER A 29 -0.33 5.71 7.94
CA SER A 29 -1.08 6.96 8.24
C SER A 29 -2.56 6.88 7.87
N VAL A 30 -2.89 6.19 6.77
CA VAL A 30 -4.29 6.06 6.30
C VAL A 30 -5.09 5.03 7.09
N LEU A 31 -4.48 3.93 7.53
CA LEU A 31 -5.18 2.82 8.17
C LEU A 31 -5.50 3.08 9.65
N ASP A 32 -6.61 2.50 10.11
CA ASP A 32 -7.02 2.58 11.52
C ASP A 32 -5.89 2.14 12.47
N ASN A 33 -5.61 2.99 13.47
CA ASN A 33 -4.60 2.74 14.51
C ASN A 33 -3.17 2.53 13.98
N ASN A 34 -2.86 2.97 12.76
CA ASN A 34 -1.57 2.74 12.11
C ASN A 34 -1.18 1.25 12.09
N ARG A 35 -2.14 0.36 11.81
CA ARG A 35 -1.90 -1.09 11.77
C ARG A 35 -2.03 -1.63 10.36
N PHE A 36 -0.96 -2.23 9.88
CA PHE A 36 -0.90 -2.91 8.60
C PHE A 36 -0.33 -4.32 8.78
N LEU A 37 -1.04 -5.32 8.26
CA LEU A 37 -0.57 -6.70 8.18
C LEU A 37 -0.05 -6.92 6.75
N GLU A 38 1.24 -6.70 6.55
CA GLU A 38 1.86 -6.95 5.26
C GLU A 38 1.94 -8.45 4.95
N VAL A 39 1.59 -8.80 3.71
CA VAL A 39 1.62 -10.17 3.21
C VAL A 39 2.76 -10.31 2.23
N GLN A 40 3.58 -11.35 2.41
CA GLN A 40 4.75 -11.63 1.57
C GLN A 40 5.75 -10.46 1.53
N GLU A 41 6.03 -9.84 2.69
CA GLU A 41 6.91 -8.67 2.83
C GLU A 41 8.27 -8.82 2.13
N HIS A 42 8.87 -10.01 2.19
CA HIS A 42 10.19 -10.28 1.62
C HIS A 42 10.19 -10.79 0.16
N TYR A 43 9.02 -10.88 -0.49
CA TYR A 43 8.89 -11.34 -1.88
C TYR A 43 8.33 -10.21 -2.75
N ALA A 44 8.98 -9.94 -3.89
CA ALA A 44 8.65 -8.83 -4.80
C ALA A 44 8.44 -7.50 -4.04
N THR A 45 9.51 -7.00 -3.42
CA THR A 45 9.49 -5.84 -2.50
C THR A 45 9.13 -4.50 -3.17
N ASN A 46 9.09 -4.46 -4.51
CA ASN A 46 8.55 -3.40 -5.35
C ASN A 46 7.00 -3.32 -5.32
N MET A 47 6.31 -4.33 -4.78
CA MET A 47 4.85 -4.39 -4.63
C MET A 47 4.48 -4.76 -3.19
N VAL A 48 3.85 -3.83 -2.47
CA VAL A 48 3.33 -4.04 -1.11
C VAL A 48 1.88 -4.49 -1.21
N VAL A 49 1.55 -5.61 -0.57
CA VAL A 49 0.17 -6.08 -0.42
C VAL A 49 -0.07 -6.49 1.03
N GLY A 50 -1.30 -6.35 1.50
CA GLY A 50 -1.62 -6.72 2.88
C GLY A 50 -2.97 -6.22 3.33
N PHE A 51 -3.26 -6.38 4.61
CA PHE A 51 -4.57 -6.03 5.18
C PHE A 51 -4.47 -4.89 6.18
N GLY A 52 -5.52 -4.10 6.23
CA GLY A 52 -5.74 -3.07 7.23
C GLY A 52 -7.21 -2.97 7.62
N ARG A 53 -7.55 -1.93 8.37
CA ARG A 53 -8.94 -1.54 8.60
C ARG A 53 -9.14 -0.06 8.32
N LEU A 54 -10.32 0.29 7.81
CA LEU A 54 -10.81 1.65 7.71
C LEU A 54 -12.23 1.69 8.28
N ASP A 55 -12.45 2.55 9.26
CA ASP A 55 -13.72 2.64 9.98
C ASP A 55 -14.17 1.27 10.53
N GLY A 56 -13.19 0.47 10.98
CA GLY A 56 -13.40 -0.89 11.48
C GLY A 56 -13.62 -1.98 10.42
N LEU A 57 -13.81 -1.61 9.14
CA LEU A 57 -13.99 -2.56 8.04
C LEU A 57 -12.64 -3.05 7.51
N VAL A 58 -12.52 -4.35 7.23
CA VAL A 58 -11.29 -4.92 6.66
C VAL A 58 -11.13 -4.45 5.22
N VAL A 59 -9.92 -3.98 4.89
CA VAL A 59 -9.55 -3.57 3.53
C VAL A 59 -8.27 -4.30 3.10
N GLY A 60 -8.17 -4.64 1.82
CA GLY A 60 -6.95 -5.11 1.18
C GLY A 60 -6.21 -3.92 0.57
N ILE A 61 -4.91 -3.82 0.81
CA ILE A 61 -4.05 -2.77 0.26
C ILE A 61 -3.18 -3.36 -0.84
N ILE A 62 -3.02 -2.61 -1.93
CA ILE A 62 -2.08 -2.86 -3.01
C ILE A 62 -1.31 -1.57 -3.28
N ALA A 63 0.01 -1.62 -3.34
CA ALA A 63 0.82 -0.42 -3.41
C ALA A 63 2.15 -0.64 -4.13
N ASN A 64 2.50 0.26 -5.06
CA ASN A 64 3.86 0.34 -5.60
C ASN A 64 4.82 0.84 -4.52
N GLN A 65 6.04 0.30 -4.49
CA GLN A 65 7.10 0.72 -3.57
C GLN A 65 8.24 1.39 -4.37
N PRO A 66 8.26 2.73 -4.45
CA PRO A 66 9.26 3.47 -5.23
C PRO A 66 10.70 3.22 -4.79
N LYS A 67 10.92 2.85 -3.51
CA LYS A 67 12.24 2.53 -2.96
C LYS A 67 12.90 1.28 -3.57
N PHE A 68 12.14 0.41 -4.25
CA PHE A 68 12.65 -0.80 -4.87
C PHE A 68 12.34 -0.80 -6.37
N LEU A 69 13.37 -0.94 -7.21
CA LEU A 69 13.24 -0.95 -8.68
C LEU A 69 12.43 0.24 -9.23
N ALA A 70 12.45 1.39 -8.55
CA ALA A 70 11.63 2.57 -8.87
C ALA A 70 10.10 2.28 -8.94
N GLY A 71 9.61 1.27 -8.21
CA GLY A 71 8.19 0.91 -8.22
C GLY A 71 7.73 0.16 -9.49
N CYS A 72 8.64 -0.12 -10.43
CA CYS A 72 8.34 -0.81 -11.68
C CYS A 72 7.75 -2.20 -11.43
N LEU A 73 6.70 -2.52 -12.19
CA LEU A 73 6.07 -3.84 -12.19
C LEU A 73 6.94 -4.86 -12.94
N ASP A 74 7.42 -5.87 -12.22
CA ASP A 74 8.04 -7.06 -12.79
C ASP A 74 7.10 -8.27 -12.71
N ILE A 75 7.56 -9.42 -13.21
CA ILE A 75 6.76 -10.66 -13.24
C ILE A 75 6.37 -11.09 -11.82
N ASN A 76 7.30 -11.00 -10.86
CA ASN A 76 7.04 -11.42 -9.48
C ASN A 76 6.01 -10.50 -8.79
N ALA A 77 6.15 -9.18 -8.93
CA ALA A 77 5.18 -8.21 -8.42
C ALA A 77 3.78 -8.43 -9.03
N SER A 78 3.73 -8.69 -10.34
CA SER A 78 2.48 -8.97 -11.05
C SER A 78 1.78 -10.23 -10.52
N MET A 79 2.52 -11.32 -10.32
CA MET A 79 1.97 -12.56 -9.75
C MET A 79 1.52 -12.38 -8.29
N LYS A 80 2.32 -11.67 -7.48
CA LYS A 80 2.00 -11.33 -6.09
C LYS A 80 0.69 -10.55 -6.01
N CYS A 81 0.59 -9.46 -6.76
CA CYS A 81 -0.60 -8.61 -6.81
C CYS A 81 -1.83 -9.38 -7.31
N ALA A 82 -1.73 -10.09 -8.43
CA ALA A 82 -2.86 -10.82 -9.01
C ALA A 82 -3.44 -11.88 -8.06
N ARG A 83 -2.59 -12.62 -7.33
CA ARG A 83 -3.04 -13.60 -6.33
C ARG A 83 -3.72 -12.92 -5.14
N PHE A 84 -3.21 -11.78 -4.70
CA PHE A 84 -3.79 -11.02 -3.60
C PHE A 84 -5.15 -10.41 -3.96
N VAL A 85 -5.27 -9.81 -5.15
CA VAL A 85 -6.54 -9.29 -5.70
C VAL A 85 -7.61 -10.38 -5.71
N ARG A 86 -7.29 -11.54 -6.29
CA ARG A 86 -8.23 -12.68 -6.35
C ARG A 86 -8.63 -13.17 -4.97
N MET A 87 -7.71 -13.17 -4.01
CA MET A 87 -8.01 -13.53 -2.63
C MET A 87 -9.03 -12.55 -2.02
N CYS A 88 -8.79 -11.24 -2.15
CA CYS A 88 -9.70 -10.23 -1.63
C CYS A 88 -11.10 -10.33 -2.27
N ASP A 89 -11.15 -10.49 -3.59
CA ASP A 89 -12.39 -10.68 -4.35
C ASP A 89 -13.19 -11.90 -3.86
N CYS A 90 -12.54 -13.06 -3.69
CA CYS A 90 -13.19 -14.28 -3.18
C CYS A 90 -13.83 -14.12 -1.79
N PHE A 91 -13.37 -13.17 -0.97
CA PHE A 91 -13.84 -12.96 0.39
C PHE A 91 -14.62 -11.65 0.56
N ASN A 92 -14.98 -10.97 -0.54
CA ASN A 92 -15.67 -9.67 -0.53
C ASN A 92 -14.91 -8.60 0.28
N ILE A 93 -13.57 -8.65 0.25
CA ILE A 93 -12.72 -7.66 0.90
C ILE A 93 -12.48 -6.50 -0.09
N PRO A 94 -12.90 -5.27 0.23
CA PRO A 94 -12.65 -4.12 -0.62
C PRO A 94 -11.15 -3.86 -0.78
N LEU A 95 -10.76 -3.40 -1.98
CA LEU A 95 -9.38 -3.09 -2.33
C LEU A 95 -9.15 -1.58 -2.36
N ILE A 96 -8.01 -1.16 -1.83
CA ILE A 96 -7.47 0.20 -1.96
C ILE A 96 -6.11 0.08 -2.61
N THR A 97 -5.92 0.85 -3.68
CA THR A 97 -4.69 0.82 -4.46
C THR A 97 -3.99 2.18 -4.39
N PHE A 98 -2.73 2.18 -3.95
CA PHE A 98 -1.84 3.34 -4.05
C PHE A 98 -0.92 3.16 -5.25
N VAL A 99 -1.01 4.05 -6.23
CA VAL A 99 -0.32 3.92 -7.52
C VAL A 99 0.78 4.98 -7.62
N ASP A 100 1.99 4.52 -7.93
CA ASP A 100 3.15 5.34 -8.31
C ASP A 100 3.99 4.51 -9.31
N VAL A 101 3.70 4.63 -10.61
CA VAL A 101 4.24 3.82 -11.72
C VAL A 101 4.76 4.66 -12.87
#